data_AF-A0A8T3V6U4-F1
#
_entry.id   AF-A0A8T3V6U4-F1
#
_cell.length_a   1.000
_cell.length_b   1.000
_cell.length_c   1.000
_cell.angle_alpha   90.00
_cell.angle_beta   90.00
_cell.angle_gamma   90.00
#
_symmetry.space_group_name_H-M   'P 1'
#
loop_
_entity.id
_entity.type
_entity.pdbx_description
1 polymer ?
#
loop_
_entity_poly.entity_id
_entity_poly.type
_entity_poly.pdbx_seq_one_letter_code
_entity_poly.pdbx_strand_id
1 'polypeptide(L)'
;MTSALTKAYIKFTTKLNPISVGTKFFPTNSLETEYVELFNYTQTILFELEKAEITSDTILQNLIRDVGAENIPVEYTFHELKPAENRIEEYALVSNIIMGSDRYFYIELPHPSNLINIFVKIIENESGEIVEKTATELVAKMLSKNDAIRVAIELIGIGLSEGVQVISAVGMTGAASIERAIHYTQSVGSFPGIAFTKLGGEYALVFDAPFLLKESRPVDLENYLFIDLIDSTKFISKNGRNQLVDLMTGIKNFIESECDGELEGYREGGDDFIARFPSKDLAIRAGLDAAWFALDNGAKIRAGVGRSRREAGERAQLVDDLPSTSPLSLVVFELANGLYAYNIPSEFSRTFINLVENEKAKLIGVFAFVFIFVYVMSILGLGMFGFVGVILALIYAFVV
;
A
#
# COMPACT_ATOMS: atom_id res chain seq x y z
N MET A 1 -0.43 3.13 19.37
CA MET A 1 -1.72 2.43 19.16
C MET A 1 -2.74 3.54 19.18
N THR A 2 -3.43 3.78 18.07
CA THR A 2 -4.48 4.79 18.01
C THR A 2 -5.53 4.50 19.08
N SER A 3 -5.89 5.49 19.88
CA SER A 3 -6.84 5.30 20.97
C SER A 3 -8.22 4.86 20.45
N ALA A 4 -8.96 4.12 21.28
CA ALA A 4 -10.33 3.72 20.96
C ALA A 4 -11.24 4.95 20.69
N LEU A 5 -10.95 6.07 21.36
CA LEU A 5 -11.67 7.32 21.19
C LEU A 5 -11.45 7.94 19.81
N THR A 6 -10.19 7.96 19.33
CA THR A 6 -9.86 8.41 17.98
C THR A 6 -10.52 7.53 16.92
N LYS A 7 -10.47 6.20 17.08
CA LYS A 7 -11.16 5.28 16.15
C LYS A 7 -12.68 5.51 16.14
N ALA A 8 -13.29 5.75 17.29
CA ALA A 8 -14.71 6.05 17.40
C ALA A 8 -15.09 7.39 16.75
N TYR A 9 -14.27 8.43 16.95
CA TYR A 9 -14.45 9.72 16.29
C TYR A 9 -14.40 9.59 14.78
N ILE A 10 -13.35 8.95 14.24
CA ILE A 10 -13.17 8.74 12.81
C ILE A 10 -14.37 7.96 12.25
N LYS A 11 -14.73 6.83 12.87
CA LYS A 11 -15.88 6.03 12.43
C LYS A 11 -17.18 6.82 12.49
N PHE A 12 -17.34 7.73 13.45
CA PHE A 12 -18.52 8.58 13.55
C PHE A 12 -18.62 9.58 12.40
N THR A 13 -17.51 10.24 12.02
CA THR A 13 -17.46 11.28 11.00
C THR A 13 -17.40 10.74 9.58
N THR A 14 -16.69 9.63 9.35
CA THR A 14 -16.51 9.05 8.00
C THR A 14 -17.44 7.89 7.71
N LYS A 15 -18.03 7.26 8.74
CA LYS A 15 -18.77 5.99 8.67
C LYS A 15 -17.93 4.80 8.16
N LEU A 16 -16.62 4.97 8.03
CA LEU A 16 -15.69 3.93 7.62
C LEU A 16 -15.02 3.28 8.83
N ASN A 17 -14.47 2.08 8.64
CA ASN A 17 -13.71 1.37 9.68
C ASN A 17 -12.21 1.74 9.58
N PRO A 18 -11.66 2.53 10.53
CA PRO A 18 -10.24 2.85 10.53
C PRO A 18 -9.41 1.65 11.02
N ILE A 19 -8.55 1.15 10.15
CA ILE A 19 -7.53 0.15 10.49
C ILE A 19 -6.43 0.84 11.30
N SER A 20 -5.88 1.93 10.76
CA SER A 20 -4.76 2.66 11.35
C SER A 20 -4.79 4.15 11.08
N VAL A 21 -3.98 4.89 11.84
CA VAL A 21 -3.78 6.34 11.75
C VAL A 21 -2.29 6.60 11.90
N GLY A 22 -1.66 7.16 10.87
CA GLY A 22 -0.21 7.24 10.77
C GLY A 22 0.41 5.91 10.33
N THR A 23 1.66 5.69 10.71
CA THR A 23 2.36 4.41 10.56
C THR A 23 3.41 4.21 11.65
N LYS A 24 3.60 2.96 12.07
CA LYS A 24 4.71 2.54 12.94
C LYS A 24 5.88 1.93 12.18
N PHE A 25 5.82 1.91 10.85
CA PHE A 25 6.86 1.35 10.02
C PHE A 25 8.23 1.96 10.39
N PHE A 26 9.21 1.12 10.70
CA PHE A 26 10.59 1.52 10.95
C PHE A 26 11.30 1.66 9.60
N PRO A 27 11.61 2.90 9.16
CA PRO A 27 12.27 3.13 7.89
C PRO A 27 13.73 2.69 7.96
N THR A 28 14.24 2.21 6.83
CA THR A 28 15.60 1.71 6.63
C THR A 28 16.41 2.55 5.64
N ASN A 29 15.75 3.46 4.90
CA ASN A 29 16.37 4.39 3.98
C ASN A 29 15.71 5.80 4.06
N SER A 30 16.28 6.77 3.35
CA SER A 30 15.83 8.16 3.38
C SER A 30 14.42 8.35 2.83
N LEU A 31 14.09 7.68 1.72
CA LEU A 31 12.76 7.74 1.11
C LEU A 31 11.70 7.21 2.06
N GLU A 32 11.95 6.03 2.66
CA GLU A 32 11.06 5.44 3.66
C GLU A 32 10.87 6.38 4.86
N THR A 33 11.92 7.08 5.27
CA THR A 33 11.86 8.02 6.40
C THR A 33 10.92 9.18 6.08
N GLU A 34 11.07 9.79 4.91
CA GLU A 34 10.22 10.89 4.45
C GLU A 34 8.73 10.50 4.42
N TYR A 35 8.40 9.35 3.82
CA TYR A 35 7.02 8.88 3.81
C TYR A 35 6.50 8.57 5.22
N VAL A 36 7.28 7.90 6.07
CA VAL A 36 6.86 7.63 7.46
C VAL A 36 6.57 8.93 8.21
N GLU A 37 7.39 9.95 8.01
CA GLU A 37 7.18 11.28 8.57
C GLU A 37 5.90 11.92 8.02
N LEU A 38 5.67 11.89 6.70
CA LEU A 38 4.46 12.41 6.07
C LEU A 38 3.18 11.71 6.56
N PHE A 39 3.18 10.38 6.64
CA PHE A 39 2.06 9.58 7.16
C PHE A 39 1.70 10.00 8.59
N ASN A 40 2.71 10.16 9.45
CA ASN A 40 2.52 10.49 10.86
C ASN A 40 2.15 11.97 11.05
N TYR A 41 2.79 12.87 10.31
CA TYR A 41 2.52 14.31 10.34
C TYR A 41 1.10 14.62 9.86
N THR A 42 0.69 14.02 8.74
CA THR A 42 -0.65 14.23 8.19
C THR A 42 -1.70 13.34 8.83
N GLN A 43 -1.30 12.42 9.71
CA GLN A 43 -2.17 11.43 10.34
C GLN A 43 -3.01 10.67 9.32
N THR A 44 -2.39 10.28 8.20
CA THR A 44 -3.03 9.53 7.12
C THR A 44 -3.72 8.31 7.70
N ILE A 45 -5.01 8.15 7.38
CA ILE A 45 -5.86 7.10 7.91
C ILE A 45 -5.99 6.03 6.85
N LEU A 46 -5.83 4.78 7.26
CA LEU A 46 -6.17 3.65 6.42
C LEU A 46 -7.57 3.13 6.78
N PHE A 47 -8.43 3.06 5.77
CA PHE A 47 -9.77 2.51 5.88
C PHE A 47 -9.90 1.13 5.24
N GLU A 48 -10.67 0.27 5.88
CA GLU A 48 -11.26 -0.92 5.28
C GLU A 48 -12.60 -0.53 4.66
N LEU A 49 -12.70 -0.57 3.33
CA LEU A 49 -13.97 -0.38 2.60
C LEU A 49 -14.68 -1.73 2.46
N GLU A 50 -13.94 -2.72 1.99
CA GLU A 50 -14.40 -4.12 1.86
C GLU A 50 -13.33 -5.04 2.45
N LYS A 51 -13.73 -5.82 3.45
CA LYS A 51 -12.83 -6.74 4.13
C LYS A 51 -12.37 -7.83 3.17
N ALA A 52 -11.06 -8.09 3.16
CA ALA A 52 -10.50 -9.20 2.39
C ALA A 52 -10.92 -10.55 2.99
N GLU A 53 -11.29 -11.49 2.14
CA GLU A 53 -11.45 -12.89 2.51
C GLU A 53 -10.09 -13.58 2.40
N ILE A 54 -9.43 -13.77 3.54
CA ILE A 54 -8.09 -14.33 3.60
C ILE A 54 -8.19 -15.83 3.87
N THR A 55 -8.15 -16.63 2.81
CA THR A 55 -8.06 -18.09 2.86
C THR A 55 -6.97 -18.57 1.91
N SER A 56 -6.53 -19.82 2.05
CA SER A 56 -5.51 -20.40 1.17
C SER A 56 -5.99 -20.46 -0.28
N ASP A 57 -7.29 -20.70 -0.50
CA ASP A 57 -7.90 -20.68 -1.83
C ASP A 57 -7.87 -19.28 -2.45
N THR A 58 -8.24 -18.23 -1.69
CA THR A 58 -8.21 -16.85 -2.23
C THR A 58 -6.80 -16.37 -2.46
N ILE A 59 -5.83 -16.81 -1.67
CA ILE A 59 -4.41 -16.51 -1.87
C ILE A 59 -3.89 -17.17 -3.14
N LEU A 60 -4.24 -18.43 -3.39
CA LEU A 60 -3.88 -19.11 -4.64
C LEU A 60 -4.54 -18.43 -5.85
N GLN A 61 -5.83 -18.10 -5.78
CA GLN A 61 -6.53 -17.38 -6.85
C GLN A 61 -5.87 -16.02 -7.14
N ASN A 62 -5.54 -15.27 -6.10
CA ASN A 62 -4.82 -14.00 -6.23
C ASN A 62 -3.44 -14.20 -6.86
N LEU A 63 -2.70 -15.24 -6.47
CA LEU A 63 -1.40 -15.55 -7.05
C LEU A 63 -1.52 -15.86 -8.54
N ILE A 64 -2.41 -16.77 -8.94
CA ILE A 64 -2.64 -17.12 -10.35
C ILE A 64 -3.00 -15.89 -11.16
N ARG A 65 -3.88 -15.05 -10.61
CA ARG A 65 -4.33 -13.81 -11.24
C ARG A 65 -3.22 -12.76 -11.33
N ASP A 66 -2.30 -12.72 -10.37
CA ASP A 66 -1.22 -11.72 -10.30
C ASP A 66 0.05 -12.15 -11.09
N VAL A 67 0.32 -13.45 -11.20
CA VAL A 67 1.46 -14.05 -11.93
C VAL A 67 1.08 -14.40 -13.38
N GLY A 68 -0.20 -14.64 -13.65
CA GLY A 68 -0.71 -15.10 -14.94
C GLY A 68 -0.89 -16.62 -14.95
N ALA A 69 -2.07 -17.08 -15.37
CA ALA A 69 -2.38 -18.51 -15.44
C ALA A 69 -1.52 -19.24 -16.48
N GLU A 70 -1.03 -18.52 -17.49
CA GLU A 70 -0.10 -18.97 -18.51
C GLU A 70 1.31 -19.23 -17.99
N ASN A 71 1.69 -18.57 -16.89
CA ASN A 71 3.01 -18.62 -16.26
C ASN A 71 3.09 -19.67 -15.13
N ILE A 72 1.98 -20.36 -14.85
CA ILE A 72 1.91 -21.43 -13.86
C ILE A 72 1.55 -22.73 -14.61
N PRO A 73 2.30 -23.83 -14.42
CA PRO A 73 1.95 -25.10 -15.06
C PRO A 73 0.60 -25.62 -14.57
N VAL A 74 -0.01 -26.54 -15.32
CA VAL A 74 -1.32 -27.12 -14.95
C VAL A 74 -1.20 -28.03 -13.72
N GLU A 75 -0.06 -28.71 -13.58
CA GLU A 75 0.22 -29.62 -12.49
C GLU A 75 1.15 -28.94 -11.48
N TYR A 76 0.61 -28.63 -10.30
CA TYR A 76 1.34 -28.12 -9.14
C TYR A 76 0.60 -28.49 -7.86
N THR A 77 1.32 -28.50 -6.76
CA THR A 77 0.73 -28.61 -5.43
C THR A 77 0.94 -27.29 -4.68
N PHE A 78 -0.14 -26.73 -4.14
CA PHE A 78 -0.10 -25.52 -3.31
C PHE A 78 -0.05 -25.90 -1.83
N HIS A 79 0.99 -25.46 -1.14
CA HIS A 79 1.18 -25.72 0.28
C HIS A 79 1.05 -24.43 1.09
N GLU A 80 0.22 -24.48 2.14
CA GLU A 80 0.23 -23.50 3.22
C GLU A 80 1.25 -23.97 4.27
N LEU A 81 2.38 -23.26 4.36
CA LEU A 81 3.43 -23.55 5.34
C LEU A 81 3.10 -22.88 6.69
N LYS A 82 2.52 -21.69 6.62
CA LYS A 82 2.07 -20.91 7.77
C LYS A 82 0.79 -20.18 7.41
N PRO A 83 -0.27 -20.27 8.23
CA PRO A 83 -1.52 -19.56 7.98
C PRO A 83 -1.30 -18.06 7.91
N ALA A 84 -2.03 -17.40 7.01
CA ALA A 84 -2.10 -15.95 7.00
C ALA A 84 -2.70 -15.42 8.30
N GLU A 85 -2.25 -14.24 8.69
CA GLU A 85 -2.89 -13.52 9.77
C GLU A 85 -4.25 -13.04 9.27
N ASN A 86 -5.34 -13.38 9.96
CA ASN A 86 -6.70 -12.93 9.59
C ASN A 86 -6.95 -11.45 9.99
N ARG A 87 -5.93 -10.63 9.79
CA ARG A 87 -5.91 -9.19 10.05
C ARG A 87 -4.95 -8.56 9.06
N ILE A 88 -5.37 -7.45 8.48
CA ILE A 88 -4.49 -6.60 7.70
C ILE A 88 -3.86 -5.61 8.68
N GLU A 89 -2.56 -5.77 8.90
CA GLU A 89 -1.79 -4.85 9.72
C GLU A 89 -1.25 -3.67 8.90
N GLU A 90 -1.37 -2.47 9.46
CA GLU A 90 -0.76 -1.21 8.98
C GLU A 90 0.69 -1.37 8.50
N TYR A 91 1.49 -2.12 9.26
CA TYR A 91 2.92 -2.30 9.03
C TYR A 91 3.20 -3.02 7.71
N ALA A 92 2.36 -4.02 7.38
CA ALA A 92 2.45 -4.74 6.12
C ALA A 92 2.01 -3.88 4.93
N LEU A 93 1.30 -2.78 5.15
CA LEU A 93 0.75 -1.97 4.06
C LEU A 93 1.71 -0.89 3.62
N VAL A 94 2.31 -0.13 4.53
CA VAL A 94 3.32 0.86 4.13
C VAL A 94 4.54 0.17 3.49
N SER A 95 5.00 -0.96 4.06
CA SER A 95 6.16 -1.70 3.53
C SER A 95 5.88 -2.51 2.25
N ASN A 96 4.67 -3.05 2.06
CA ASN A 96 4.35 -3.82 0.84
C ASN A 96 3.66 -3.02 -0.26
N ILE A 97 3.11 -1.83 0.02
CA ILE A 97 2.26 -1.08 -0.92
C ILE A 97 2.90 0.22 -1.38
N ILE A 98 3.78 0.85 -0.61
CA ILE A 98 4.30 2.19 -0.96
C ILE A 98 5.81 2.16 -1.23
N MET A 99 6.59 1.37 -0.50
CA MET A 99 8.06 1.47 -0.51
C MET A 99 8.79 0.68 -1.61
N GLY A 100 8.05 0.08 -2.54
CA GLY A 100 8.66 -0.66 -3.64
C GLY A 100 9.05 -2.09 -3.27
N SER A 101 8.91 -2.96 -4.27
CA SER A 101 9.00 -4.40 -4.14
C SER A 101 10.33 -4.96 -4.62
N ASP A 102 11.46 -4.37 -4.22
CA ASP A 102 12.71 -5.12 -4.29
C ASP A 102 12.49 -6.38 -3.44
N ARG A 103 12.40 -7.50 -4.14
CA ARG A 103 12.19 -8.79 -3.54
C ARG A 103 13.41 -9.61 -3.89
N TYR A 104 14.10 -9.98 -2.83
CA TYR A 104 15.23 -10.86 -2.95
C TYR A 104 14.71 -12.23 -3.31
N PHE A 105 15.25 -12.74 -4.40
CA PHE A 105 14.97 -14.03 -4.96
C PHE A 105 16.17 -14.92 -4.69
N TYR A 106 15.96 -15.99 -3.92
CA TYR A 106 16.98 -16.99 -3.59
C TYR A 106 16.72 -18.28 -4.36
N ILE A 107 17.80 -18.91 -4.82
CA ILE A 107 17.81 -20.21 -5.47
C ILE A 107 18.87 -21.07 -4.81
N GLU A 108 18.52 -22.33 -4.57
CA GLU A 108 19.41 -23.38 -4.10
C GLU A 108 19.33 -24.60 -5.02
N LEU A 109 20.50 -25.12 -5.37
CA LEU A 109 20.69 -26.39 -6.06
C LEU A 109 21.35 -27.39 -5.10
N PRO A 110 20.95 -28.67 -5.11
CA PRO A 110 21.52 -29.67 -4.21
C PRO A 110 23.01 -29.94 -4.47
N HIS A 111 23.46 -29.76 -5.71
CA HIS A 111 24.84 -30.01 -6.14
C HIS A 111 25.31 -28.94 -7.14
N PRO A 112 26.63 -28.67 -7.23
CA PRO A 112 27.18 -27.73 -8.20
C PRO A 112 26.74 -28.03 -9.63
N SER A 113 26.19 -27.03 -10.31
CA SER A 113 25.69 -27.19 -11.68
C SER A 113 25.95 -25.96 -12.55
N ASN A 114 26.21 -26.19 -13.85
CA ASN A 114 26.29 -25.12 -14.84
C ASN A 114 24.97 -24.38 -15.03
N LEU A 115 23.85 -24.96 -14.55
CA LEU A 115 22.53 -24.32 -14.55
C LEU A 115 22.55 -22.94 -13.89
N ILE A 116 23.35 -22.72 -12.84
CA ILE A 116 23.45 -21.39 -12.21
C ILE A 116 23.85 -20.32 -13.22
N ASN A 117 24.75 -20.63 -14.15
CA ASN A 117 25.16 -19.66 -15.17
C ASN A 117 24.05 -19.36 -16.18
N ILE A 118 23.15 -20.32 -16.42
CA ILE A 118 21.97 -20.14 -17.26
C ILE A 118 20.94 -19.29 -16.51
N PHE A 119 20.72 -19.59 -15.23
CA PHE A 119 19.77 -18.88 -14.36
C PHE A 119 20.14 -17.41 -14.23
N VAL A 120 21.43 -17.09 -14.05
CA VAL A 120 21.93 -15.71 -14.04
C VAL A 120 21.52 -14.95 -15.30
N LYS A 121 21.72 -15.53 -16.49
CA LYS A 121 21.37 -14.87 -17.76
C LYS A 121 19.87 -14.61 -17.89
N ILE A 122 19.04 -15.56 -17.45
CA ILE A 122 17.58 -15.41 -17.47
C ILE A 122 17.16 -14.28 -16.54
N ILE A 123 17.69 -14.24 -15.31
CA ILE A 123 17.40 -13.18 -14.36
C ILE A 123 17.82 -11.82 -14.89
N GLU A 124 19.02 -11.69 -15.46
CA GLU A 124 19.50 -10.44 -16.05
C GLU A 124 18.64 -9.99 -17.25
N ASN A 125 18.21 -10.93 -18.10
CA ASN A 125 17.31 -10.64 -19.23
C ASN A 125 15.92 -10.14 -18.75
N GLU A 126 15.49 -10.60 -17.58
CA GLU A 126 14.25 -10.18 -16.91
C GLU A 126 14.47 -8.96 -16.01
N SER A 127 15.54 -8.20 -16.24
CA SER A 127 15.90 -6.98 -15.51
C SER A 127 16.19 -7.16 -14.02
N GLY A 128 16.53 -8.38 -13.58
CA GLY A 128 16.99 -8.66 -12.23
C GLY A 128 18.49 -8.35 -12.03
N GLU A 129 18.86 -7.98 -10.80
CA GLU A 129 20.25 -7.71 -10.39
C GLU A 129 20.79 -8.88 -9.58
N ILE A 130 21.90 -9.50 -9.99
CA ILE A 130 22.55 -10.55 -9.19
C ILE A 130 23.30 -9.91 -8.01
N VAL A 131 22.97 -10.35 -6.80
CA VAL A 131 23.59 -9.88 -5.55
C VAL A 131 24.72 -10.80 -5.13
N GLU A 132 24.45 -12.11 -5.11
CA GLU A 132 25.40 -13.13 -4.67
C GLU A 132 25.24 -14.40 -5.50
N LYS A 133 26.35 -15.08 -5.75
CA LYS A 133 26.39 -16.29 -6.57
C LYS A 133 27.49 -17.22 -6.09
N THR A 134 27.12 -18.48 -5.86
CA THR A 134 28.05 -19.58 -5.63
C THR A 134 27.83 -20.68 -6.68
N ALA A 135 28.40 -21.87 -6.46
CA ALA A 135 28.20 -23.01 -7.35
C ALA A 135 26.86 -23.73 -7.12
N THR A 136 26.21 -23.49 -5.98
CA THR A 136 24.95 -24.11 -5.56
C THR A 136 23.86 -23.11 -5.21
N GLU A 137 24.20 -21.84 -4.95
CA GLU A 137 23.26 -20.84 -4.48
C GLU A 137 23.33 -19.56 -5.32
N LEU A 138 22.20 -18.87 -5.40
CA LEU A 138 22.07 -17.58 -6.06
C LEU A 138 21.13 -16.68 -5.27
N VAL A 139 21.50 -15.42 -5.10
CA VAL A 139 20.63 -14.35 -4.60
C VAL A 139 20.57 -13.26 -5.64
N ALA A 140 19.37 -12.86 -6.03
CA ALA A 140 19.11 -11.76 -6.94
C ALA A 140 18.07 -10.80 -6.38
N LYS A 141 18.06 -9.55 -6.85
CA LYS A 141 16.94 -8.61 -6.68
C LYS A 141 16.08 -8.63 -7.94
N MET A 142 14.78 -8.71 -7.75
CA MET A 142 13.78 -8.67 -8.82
C MET A 142 12.90 -7.44 -8.67
N LEU A 143 12.35 -6.95 -9.79
CA LEU A 143 11.44 -5.79 -9.85
C LEU A 143 10.23 -5.94 -8.91
N SER A 144 9.67 -7.15 -8.85
CA SER A 144 8.52 -7.44 -8.01
C SER A 144 8.52 -8.86 -7.46
N LYS A 145 7.67 -9.08 -6.45
CA LYS A 145 7.39 -10.41 -5.92
C LYS A 145 6.84 -11.35 -7.00
N ASN A 146 5.96 -10.84 -7.86
CA ASN A 146 5.28 -11.65 -8.86
C ASN A 146 6.26 -12.03 -9.98
N ASP A 147 7.15 -11.12 -10.38
CA ASP A 147 8.22 -11.41 -11.33
C ASP A 147 9.20 -12.43 -10.77
N ALA A 148 9.61 -12.28 -9.51
CA ALA A 148 10.45 -13.27 -8.85
C ALA A 148 9.79 -14.66 -8.85
N ILE A 149 8.47 -14.73 -8.59
CA ILE A 149 7.72 -15.99 -8.63
C ILE A 149 7.66 -16.56 -10.04
N ARG A 150 7.34 -15.75 -11.04
CA ARG A 150 7.30 -16.18 -12.46
C ARG A 150 8.65 -16.74 -12.90
N VAL A 151 9.72 -15.97 -12.70
CA VAL A 151 11.08 -16.38 -13.09
C VAL A 151 11.46 -17.66 -12.36
N ALA A 152 11.16 -17.79 -11.07
CA ALA A 152 11.43 -19.03 -10.35
C ALA A 152 10.74 -20.25 -10.97
N ILE A 153 9.47 -20.14 -11.35
CA ILE A 153 8.74 -21.23 -12.01
C ILE A 153 9.44 -21.63 -13.30
N GLU A 154 9.89 -20.66 -14.10
CA GLU A 154 10.66 -20.92 -15.32
C GLU A 154 11.99 -21.65 -15.03
N LEU A 155 12.76 -21.18 -14.04
CA LEU A 155 14.03 -21.79 -13.66
C LEU A 155 13.84 -23.21 -13.08
N ILE A 156 12.78 -23.44 -12.32
CA ILE A 156 12.40 -24.76 -11.81
C ILE A 156 12.07 -25.71 -12.96
N GLY A 157 11.30 -25.25 -13.96
CA GLY A 157 11.00 -26.04 -15.16
C GLY A 157 12.26 -26.47 -15.92
N ILE A 158 13.22 -25.55 -16.09
CA ILE A 158 14.52 -25.84 -16.70
C ILE A 158 15.31 -26.85 -15.84
N GLY A 159 15.38 -26.64 -14.53
CA GLY A 159 16.06 -27.56 -13.62
C GLY A 159 15.49 -28.98 -13.68
N LEU A 160 14.15 -29.10 -13.62
CA LEU A 160 13.44 -30.37 -13.74
C LEU A 160 13.72 -31.07 -15.08
N SER A 161 13.79 -30.32 -16.18
CA SER A 161 14.11 -30.88 -17.50
C SER A 161 15.53 -31.46 -17.60
N GLU A 162 16.46 -30.92 -16.80
CA GLU A 162 17.84 -31.39 -16.67
C GLU A 162 18.04 -32.36 -15.49
N GLY A 163 16.96 -32.77 -14.81
CA GLY A 163 17.01 -33.67 -13.67
C GLY A 163 17.63 -33.07 -12.41
N VAL A 164 17.67 -31.74 -12.30
CA VAL A 164 18.21 -31.01 -11.14
C VAL A 164 17.07 -30.39 -10.34
N GLN A 165 17.03 -30.67 -9.03
CA GLN A 165 16.06 -30.06 -8.14
C GLN A 165 16.43 -28.59 -7.90
N VAL A 166 15.44 -27.71 -7.97
CA VAL A 166 15.60 -26.27 -7.76
C VAL A 166 14.68 -25.86 -6.63
N ILE A 167 15.28 -25.48 -5.49
CA ILE A 167 14.55 -24.90 -4.37
C ILE A 167 14.71 -23.40 -4.50
N SER A 168 13.63 -22.67 -4.30
CA SER A 168 13.68 -21.22 -4.40
C SER A 168 12.74 -20.54 -3.42
N ALA A 169 13.03 -19.28 -3.12
CA ALA A 169 12.21 -18.50 -2.22
C ALA A 169 12.30 -17.00 -2.48
N VAL A 170 11.22 -16.30 -2.14
CA VAL A 170 11.11 -14.85 -2.27
C VAL A 170 10.98 -14.19 -0.89
N GLY A 171 11.77 -13.15 -0.66
CA GLY A 171 11.84 -12.41 0.61
C GLY A 171 11.96 -10.91 0.41
N MET A 172 11.71 -10.14 1.48
CA MET A 172 11.97 -8.69 1.47
C MET A 172 13.46 -8.36 1.55
N THR A 173 14.27 -9.27 2.08
CA THR A 173 15.72 -9.18 2.17
C THR A 173 16.34 -10.52 1.75
N GLY A 174 17.63 -10.54 1.40
CA GLY A 174 18.33 -11.78 1.06
C GLY A 174 18.33 -12.80 2.21
N ALA A 175 18.48 -12.33 3.44
CA ALA A 175 18.35 -13.20 4.62
C ALA A 175 16.93 -13.77 4.75
N ALA A 176 15.90 -12.96 4.50
CA ALA A 176 14.51 -13.39 4.60
C ALA A 176 14.10 -14.35 3.47
N SER A 177 14.74 -14.31 2.29
CA SER A 177 14.52 -15.30 1.23
C SER A 177 15.21 -16.63 1.57
N ILE A 178 16.44 -16.60 2.10
CA ILE A 178 17.17 -17.80 2.55
C ILE A 178 16.44 -18.49 3.71
N GLU A 179 16.05 -17.75 4.75
CA GLU A 179 15.31 -18.30 5.90
C GLU A 179 14.03 -19.01 5.44
N ARG A 180 13.38 -18.48 4.41
CA ARG A 180 12.16 -19.06 3.84
C ARG A 180 12.41 -20.32 3.04
N ALA A 181 13.51 -20.39 2.29
CA ALA A 181 13.92 -21.64 1.63
C ALA A 181 14.25 -22.72 2.67
N ILE A 182 14.89 -22.36 3.78
CA ILE A 182 15.14 -23.28 4.90
C ILE A 182 13.81 -23.78 5.49
N HIS A 183 12.86 -22.89 5.79
CA HIS A 183 11.56 -23.28 6.35
C HIS A 183 10.74 -24.14 5.38
N TYR A 184 10.81 -23.83 4.08
CA TYR A 184 10.23 -24.66 3.02
C TYR A 184 10.82 -26.08 3.04
N THR A 185 12.15 -26.21 3.02
CA THR A 185 12.83 -27.51 3.03
C THR A 185 12.50 -28.32 4.29
N GLN A 186 12.35 -27.66 5.44
CA GLN A 186 11.94 -28.31 6.69
C GLN A 186 10.49 -28.82 6.67
N SER A 187 9.60 -28.08 5.99
CA SER A 187 8.15 -28.35 6.00
C SER A 187 7.70 -29.29 4.89
N VAL A 188 8.26 -29.13 3.70
CA VAL A 188 7.88 -29.82 2.47
C VAL A 188 8.93 -30.85 2.07
N GLY A 189 10.21 -30.61 2.38
CA GLY A 189 11.35 -31.40 1.91
C GLY A 189 12.07 -30.73 0.73
N SER A 190 13.06 -31.41 0.17
CA SER A 190 13.89 -30.89 -0.95
C SER A 190 13.22 -31.01 -2.33
N PHE A 191 11.89 -30.86 -2.38
CA PHE A 191 11.15 -30.91 -3.64
C PHE A 191 11.34 -29.61 -4.44
N PRO A 192 11.36 -29.66 -5.78
CA PRO A 192 11.44 -28.46 -6.60
C PRO A 192 10.24 -27.56 -6.38
N GLY A 193 10.50 -26.28 -6.08
CA GLY A 193 9.42 -25.39 -5.69
C GLY A 193 9.86 -23.99 -5.35
N ILE A 194 8.87 -23.12 -5.15
CA ILE A 194 9.06 -21.75 -4.73
C ILE A 194 8.23 -21.43 -3.49
N ALA A 195 8.89 -20.92 -2.45
CA ALA A 195 8.26 -20.42 -1.24
C ALA A 195 8.17 -18.89 -1.21
N PHE A 196 7.06 -18.35 -0.73
CA PHE A 196 6.82 -16.90 -0.68
C PHE A 196 5.88 -16.51 0.46
N THR A 197 5.81 -15.21 0.75
CA THR A 197 4.89 -14.64 1.76
C THR A 197 3.74 -13.86 1.12
N LYS A 198 2.55 -13.98 1.72
CA LYS A 198 1.41 -13.12 1.42
C LYS A 198 0.60 -12.91 2.71
N LEU A 199 0.33 -11.65 3.06
CA LEU A 199 -0.50 -11.27 4.23
C LEU A 199 -0.08 -11.94 5.55
N GLY A 200 1.23 -11.98 5.83
CA GLY A 200 1.79 -12.60 7.04
C GLY A 200 1.82 -14.13 7.05
N GLY A 201 1.17 -14.78 6.07
CA GLY A 201 1.26 -16.21 5.84
C GLY A 201 2.43 -16.58 4.91
N GLU A 202 2.78 -17.86 4.93
CA GLU A 202 3.84 -18.44 4.09
C GLU A 202 3.29 -19.61 3.28
N TYR A 203 3.61 -19.60 2.00
CA TYR A 203 3.05 -20.52 1.01
C TYR A 203 4.13 -21.03 0.09
N ALA A 204 3.89 -22.17 -0.56
CA ALA A 204 4.75 -22.68 -1.59
C ALA A 204 3.98 -23.30 -2.77
N LEU A 205 4.55 -23.16 -3.96
CA LEU A 205 4.20 -23.98 -5.12
C LEU A 205 5.27 -25.06 -5.30
N VAL A 206 4.82 -26.31 -5.38
CA VAL A 206 5.69 -27.49 -5.53
C VAL A 206 5.38 -28.14 -6.88
N PHE A 207 6.43 -28.57 -7.58
CA PHE A 207 6.34 -29.15 -8.91
C PHE A 207 7.02 -30.52 -8.94
N ASP A 208 6.22 -31.55 -9.25
CA ASP A 208 6.65 -32.96 -9.15
C ASP A 208 7.14 -33.54 -10.48
N ALA A 209 6.92 -32.85 -11.60
CA ALA A 209 7.25 -33.33 -12.94
C ALA A 209 7.78 -32.19 -13.83
N PRO A 210 8.67 -32.49 -14.80
CA PRO A 210 9.09 -31.52 -15.81
C PRO A 210 7.90 -30.93 -16.56
N PHE A 211 7.91 -29.62 -16.77
CA PHE A 211 6.88 -28.90 -17.50
C PHE A 211 7.48 -27.91 -18.50
N LEU A 212 6.69 -27.59 -19.52
CA LEU A 212 6.97 -26.50 -20.44
C LEU A 212 5.91 -25.43 -20.21
N LEU A 213 6.35 -24.22 -19.90
CA LEU A 213 5.47 -23.07 -19.89
C LEU A 213 5.01 -22.78 -21.33
N LYS A 214 3.75 -22.37 -21.50
CA LYS A 214 3.37 -21.63 -22.71
C LYS A 214 4.20 -20.36 -22.73
N GLU A 215 4.56 -19.82 -23.91
CA GLU A 215 5.43 -18.62 -24.05
C GLU A 215 5.29 -17.68 -22.83
N SER A 216 6.24 -17.79 -21.91
CA SER A 216 6.24 -17.06 -20.64
C SER A 216 6.27 -15.59 -21.02
N ARG A 217 5.19 -14.87 -20.73
CA ARG A 217 5.11 -13.44 -20.97
C ARG A 217 4.78 -12.79 -19.64
N PRO A 218 5.38 -11.63 -19.33
CA PRO A 218 4.86 -10.78 -18.28
C PRO A 218 3.36 -10.62 -18.53
N VAL A 219 2.54 -10.78 -17.49
CA VAL A 219 1.14 -10.41 -17.64
C VAL A 219 1.13 -8.91 -17.87
N ASP A 220 0.51 -8.44 -18.95
CA ASP A 220 0.21 -7.02 -19.16
C ASP A 220 -0.85 -6.56 -18.14
N LEU A 221 -0.57 -6.70 -16.83
CA LEU A 221 -1.34 -6.07 -15.77
C LEU A 221 -0.88 -4.61 -15.71
N GLU A 222 -1.50 -3.80 -16.55
CA GLU A 222 -1.29 -2.36 -16.55
C GLU A 222 -1.84 -1.78 -15.23
N ASN A 223 -0.96 -1.17 -14.44
CA ASN A 223 -1.37 -0.52 -13.20
C ASN A 223 -1.84 0.89 -13.54
N TYR A 224 -3.12 1.15 -13.36
CA TYR A 224 -3.74 2.43 -13.67
C TYR A 224 -4.05 3.22 -12.41
N LEU A 225 -3.73 4.51 -12.44
CA LEU A 225 -4.20 5.50 -11.47
C LEU A 225 -5.17 6.44 -12.19
N PHE A 226 -6.38 6.56 -11.66
CA PHE A 226 -7.32 7.60 -12.03
C PHE A 226 -7.39 8.61 -10.88
N ILE A 227 -7.25 9.89 -11.19
CA ILE A 227 -7.37 10.99 -10.23
C ILE A 227 -8.38 12.00 -10.76
N ASP A 228 -9.19 12.52 -9.85
CA ASP A 228 -10.15 13.57 -10.14
C ASP A 228 -10.30 14.52 -8.93
N LEU A 229 -10.45 15.81 -9.20
CA LEU A 229 -10.56 16.83 -8.18
C LEU A 229 -11.99 16.92 -7.64
N ILE A 230 -12.13 16.79 -6.32
CA ILE A 230 -13.42 16.93 -5.65
C ILE A 230 -13.84 18.41 -5.65
N ASP A 231 -15.09 18.67 -6.05
CA ASP A 231 -15.68 20.01 -6.10
C ASP A 231 -14.85 21.02 -6.95
N SER A 232 -14.28 20.57 -8.07
CA SER A 232 -13.44 21.38 -8.95
C SER A 232 -14.07 22.73 -9.34
N THR A 233 -15.38 22.75 -9.60
CA THR A 233 -16.14 23.98 -9.90
C THR A 233 -16.06 25.00 -8.76
N LYS A 234 -16.19 24.55 -7.51
CA LYS A 234 -16.08 25.41 -6.32
C LYS A 234 -14.64 25.88 -6.14
N PHE A 235 -13.66 25.01 -6.34
CA PHE A 235 -12.25 25.37 -6.31
C PHE A 235 -11.94 26.50 -7.31
N ILE A 236 -12.31 26.33 -8.58
CA ILE A 236 -12.12 27.35 -9.63
C ILE A 236 -12.80 28.66 -9.24
N SER A 237 -14.01 28.63 -8.68
CA SER A 237 -14.72 29.85 -8.27
C SER A 237 -14.00 30.64 -7.18
N LYS A 238 -13.29 29.97 -6.27
CA LYS A 238 -12.58 30.58 -5.14
C LYS A 238 -11.18 31.07 -5.53
N ASN A 239 -10.50 30.29 -6.35
CA ASN A 239 -9.05 30.34 -6.54
C ASN A 239 -8.64 30.75 -7.97
N GLY A 240 -9.58 30.66 -8.91
CA GLY A 240 -9.36 30.91 -10.34
C GLY A 240 -8.86 29.66 -11.09
N ARG A 241 -9.08 29.66 -12.41
CA ARG A 241 -8.70 28.53 -13.28
C ARG A 241 -7.19 28.30 -13.35
N ASN A 242 -6.38 29.36 -13.23
CA ASN A 242 -4.93 29.23 -13.27
C ASN A 242 -4.40 28.40 -12.11
N GLN A 243 -4.95 28.56 -10.90
CA GLN A 243 -4.56 27.73 -9.75
C GLN A 243 -4.92 26.26 -9.94
N LEU A 244 -6.00 25.95 -10.67
CA LEU A 244 -6.31 24.56 -11.05
C LEU A 244 -5.24 24.01 -11.99
N VAL A 245 -4.86 24.77 -13.02
CA VAL A 245 -3.82 24.37 -13.96
C VAL A 245 -2.49 24.13 -13.24
N ASP A 246 -2.09 25.04 -12.35
CA ASP A 246 -0.86 24.92 -11.56
C ASP A 246 -0.89 23.67 -10.66
N LEU A 247 -2.01 23.44 -9.97
CA LEU A 247 -2.22 22.25 -9.14
C LEU A 247 -2.11 20.96 -9.97
N MET A 248 -2.87 20.84 -11.06
CA MET A 248 -2.89 19.64 -11.88
C MET A 248 -1.56 19.42 -12.60
N THR A 249 -0.83 20.49 -12.94
CA THR A 249 0.52 20.41 -13.50
C THR A 249 1.54 19.94 -12.45
N GLY A 250 1.40 20.38 -11.19
CA GLY A 250 2.20 19.85 -10.09
C GLY A 250 1.99 18.35 -9.93
N ILE A 251 0.73 17.91 -9.87
CA ILE A 251 0.38 16.48 -9.80
C ILE A 251 0.94 15.69 -11.00
N LYS A 252 0.80 16.23 -12.21
CA LYS A 252 1.38 15.67 -13.43
C LYS A 252 2.89 15.44 -13.31
N ASN A 253 3.62 16.42 -12.78
CA ASN A 253 5.07 16.34 -12.66
C ASN A 253 5.50 15.25 -11.67
N PHE A 254 4.80 15.09 -10.55
CA PHE A 254 5.08 13.99 -9.60
C PHE A 254 4.91 12.62 -10.26
N ILE A 255 3.84 12.45 -11.04
CA ILE A 255 3.55 11.21 -11.75
C ILE A 255 4.65 10.86 -12.75
N GLU A 256 5.02 11.80 -13.62
CA GLU A 256 5.99 11.55 -14.68
C GLU A 256 7.43 11.48 -14.17
N SER A 257 7.80 12.30 -13.17
CA SER A 257 9.20 12.49 -12.78
C SER A 257 9.63 11.65 -11.57
N GLU A 258 8.72 11.35 -10.64
CA GLU A 258 9.06 10.67 -9.39
C GLU A 258 8.54 9.23 -9.34
N CYS A 259 7.51 8.90 -10.14
CA CYS A 259 6.85 7.60 -10.12
C CYS A 259 6.90 6.85 -11.47
N ASP A 260 7.61 7.38 -12.47
CA ASP A 260 7.72 6.81 -13.83
C ASP A 260 6.36 6.49 -14.48
N GLY A 261 5.34 7.28 -14.17
CA GLY A 261 4.00 7.12 -14.71
C GLY A 261 3.85 7.71 -16.11
N GLU A 262 3.24 6.95 -17.01
CA GLU A 262 2.90 7.40 -18.36
C GLU A 262 1.45 7.90 -18.39
N LEU A 263 1.25 9.17 -18.74
CA LEU A 263 -0.09 9.73 -18.88
C LEU A 263 -0.75 9.24 -20.16
N GLU A 264 -1.93 8.64 -20.00
CA GLU A 264 -2.74 8.18 -21.14
C GLU A 264 -3.92 9.11 -21.44
N GLY A 265 -4.34 9.89 -20.45
CA GLY A 265 -5.44 10.83 -20.60
C GLY A 265 -5.31 11.98 -19.62
N TYR A 266 -4.97 13.15 -20.13
CA TYR A 266 -5.05 14.41 -19.42
C TYR A 266 -5.37 15.50 -20.43
N ARG A 267 -6.40 16.30 -20.16
CA ARG A 267 -6.67 17.52 -20.92
C ARG A 267 -6.08 18.68 -20.16
N GLU A 268 -5.21 19.46 -20.80
CA GLU A 268 -4.62 20.64 -20.17
C GLU A 268 -5.71 21.59 -19.62
N GLY A 269 -5.68 21.82 -18.31
CA GLY A 269 -6.69 22.60 -17.59
C GLY A 269 -8.04 21.89 -17.38
N GLY A 270 -8.05 20.56 -17.44
CA GLY A 270 -9.06 19.68 -16.83
C GLY A 270 -8.76 19.41 -15.36
N ASP A 271 -9.65 18.68 -14.70
CA ASP A 271 -9.63 18.32 -13.29
C ASP A 271 -9.36 16.83 -13.03
N ASP A 272 -9.28 16.04 -14.10
CA ASP A 272 -9.02 14.61 -14.06
C ASP A 272 -7.79 14.21 -14.89
N PHE A 273 -7.19 13.08 -14.54
CA PHE A 273 -6.29 12.37 -15.44
C PHE A 273 -6.27 10.88 -15.16
N ILE A 274 -5.73 10.17 -16.13
CA ILE A 274 -5.39 8.76 -16.05
C ILE A 274 -3.93 8.52 -16.45
N ALA A 275 -3.23 7.77 -15.62
CA ALA A 275 -1.83 7.40 -15.82
C ALA A 275 -1.64 5.88 -15.64
N ARG A 276 -0.70 5.33 -16.41
CA ARG A 276 -0.24 3.95 -16.35
C ARG A 276 1.11 3.88 -15.65
N PHE A 277 1.30 2.85 -14.82
CA PHE A 277 2.50 2.67 -14.00
C PHE A 277 3.12 1.28 -14.19
N PRO A 278 4.45 1.17 -14.04
CA PRO A 278 5.15 -0.12 -14.06
C PRO A 278 4.68 -1.07 -12.97
N SER A 279 4.33 -0.53 -11.79
CA SER A 279 3.92 -1.31 -10.63
C SER A 279 2.76 -0.66 -9.89
N LYS A 280 2.05 -1.48 -9.13
CA LYS A 280 0.93 -1.05 -8.30
C LYS A 280 1.38 -0.12 -7.17
N ASP A 281 2.55 -0.36 -6.59
CA ASP A 281 3.09 0.45 -5.51
C ASP A 281 3.42 1.87 -5.97
N LEU A 282 4.00 2.03 -7.17
CA LEU A 282 4.21 3.34 -7.79
C LEU A 282 2.88 4.07 -8.04
N ALA A 283 1.85 3.37 -8.54
CA ALA A 283 0.53 3.96 -8.75
C ALA A 283 -0.09 4.47 -7.43
N ILE A 284 0.05 3.71 -6.33
CA ILE A 284 -0.51 4.10 -5.02
C ILE A 284 0.29 5.25 -4.41
N ARG A 285 1.62 5.22 -4.54
CA ARG A 285 2.52 6.30 -4.12
C ARG A 285 2.17 7.61 -4.83
N ALA A 286 2.08 7.58 -6.16
CA ALA A 286 1.64 8.73 -6.96
C ALA A 286 0.26 9.25 -6.52
N GLY A 287 -0.67 8.34 -6.20
CA GLY A 287 -1.98 8.72 -5.65
C GLY A 287 -1.90 9.45 -4.30
N LEU A 288 -1.03 9.01 -3.40
CA LEU A 288 -0.81 9.64 -2.10
C LEU A 288 -0.13 11.00 -2.22
N ASP A 289 0.92 11.10 -3.04
CA ASP A 289 1.66 12.35 -3.26
C ASP A 289 0.77 13.40 -3.90
N ALA A 290 -0.03 12.99 -4.90
CA ALA A 290 -1.06 13.84 -5.48
C ALA A 290 -2.08 14.32 -4.43
N ALA A 291 -2.50 13.44 -3.53
CA ALA A 291 -3.49 13.76 -2.52
C ALA A 291 -2.93 14.69 -1.41
N TRP A 292 -1.67 14.52 -1.02
CA TRP A 292 -0.99 15.43 -0.09
C TRP A 292 -0.77 16.80 -0.72
N PHE A 293 -0.27 16.82 -1.95
CA PHE A 293 -0.04 18.05 -2.69
C PHE A 293 -1.35 18.82 -2.93
N ALA A 294 -2.43 18.13 -3.31
CA ALA A 294 -3.75 18.74 -3.44
C ALA A 294 -4.24 19.35 -2.13
N LEU A 295 -4.05 18.66 -1.01
CA LEU A 295 -4.48 19.16 0.30
C LEU A 295 -3.71 20.41 0.73
N ASP A 296 -2.39 20.45 0.50
CA ASP A 296 -1.55 21.62 0.80
C ASP A 296 -1.97 22.85 -0.02
N ASN A 297 -2.49 22.61 -1.22
CA ASN A 297 -3.07 23.64 -2.10
C ASN A 297 -4.57 23.91 -1.85
N GLY A 298 -5.12 23.41 -0.74
CA GLY A 298 -6.51 23.67 -0.33
C GLY A 298 -7.57 22.95 -1.19
N ALA A 299 -7.19 21.89 -1.88
CA ALA A 299 -8.06 21.02 -2.67
C ALA A 299 -8.15 19.61 -2.08
N LYS A 300 -9.01 18.76 -2.65
CA LYS A 300 -9.10 17.34 -2.33
C LYS A 300 -9.26 16.57 -3.62
N ILE A 301 -8.68 15.38 -3.69
CA ILE A 301 -8.85 14.50 -4.83
C ILE A 301 -9.53 13.21 -4.41
N ARG A 302 -10.18 12.57 -5.38
CA ARG A 302 -10.49 11.15 -5.34
C ARG A 302 -9.54 10.45 -6.29
N ALA A 303 -8.97 9.35 -5.83
CA ALA A 303 -8.03 8.56 -6.59
C ALA A 303 -8.39 7.09 -6.50
N GLY A 304 -8.26 6.37 -7.62
CA GLY A 304 -8.50 4.95 -7.70
C GLY A 304 -7.37 4.26 -8.45
N VAL A 305 -6.80 3.22 -7.85
CA VAL A 305 -5.77 2.39 -8.49
C VAL A 305 -6.43 1.10 -8.95
N GLY A 306 -6.31 0.75 -10.22
CA GLY A 306 -6.91 -0.44 -10.85
C GLY A 306 -5.98 -1.13 -11.84
N ARG A 307 -6.41 -2.26 -12.40
CA ARG A 307 -5.70 -3.02 -13.45
C ARG A 307 -6.14 -2.64 -14.86
N SER A 308 -7.17 -1.80 -14.94
CA SER A 308 -7.68 -1.22 -16.16
C SER A 308 -8.13 0.20 -15.88
N ARG A 309 -8.24 0.99 -16.94
CA ARG A 309 -8.75 2.36 -16.86
C ARG A 309 -10.12 2.44 -16.21
N ARG A 310 -11.01 1.53 -16.59
CA ARG A 310 -12.38 1.45 -16.05
C ARG A 310 -12.35 1.15 -14.56
N GLU A 311 -11.58 0.15 -14.15
CA GLU A 311 -11.50 -0.25 -12.75
C GLU A 311 -10.90 0.86 -11.87
N ALA A 312 -9.87 1.56 -12.34
CA ALA A 312 -9.31 2.71 -11.65
C ALA A 312 -10.36 3.82 -11.47
N GLY A 313 -11.11 4.15 -12.53
CA GLY A 313 -12.20 5.14 -12.48
C GLY A 313 -13.35 4.74 -11.57
N GLU A 314 -13.80 3.48 -11.61
CA GLU A 314 -14.84 2.95 -10.72
C GLU A 314 -14.42 3.07 -9.25
N ARG A 315 -13.16 2.69 -8.93
CA ARG A 315 -12.62 2.82 -7.57
C ARG A 315 -12.56 4.26 -7.09
N ALA A 316 -12.19 5.21 -7.96
CA ALA A 316 -12.19 6.62 -7.62
C ALA A 316 -13.61 7.17 -7.37
N GLN A 317 -14.61 6.69 -8.12
CA GLN A 317 -16.01 7.12 -7.99
C GLN A 317 -16.69 6.57 -6.73
N LEU A 318 -16.24 5.43 -6.18
CA LEU A 318 -16.77 4.88 -4.92
C LEU A 318 -16.76 5.91 -3.77
N VAL A 319 -15.84 6.88 -3.82
CA VAL A 319 -15.72 7.95 -2.83
C VAL A 319 -17.00 8.78 -2.71
N ASP A 320 -17.76 8.95 -3.80
CA ASP A 320 -18.97 9.77 -3.84
C ASP A 320 -20.15 9.13 -3.11
N ASP A 321 -20.19 7.79 -3.13
CA ASP A 321 -21.27 7.01 -2.53
C ASP A 321 -21.08 6.81 -1.01
N LEU A 322 -19.93 7.23 -0.46
CA LEU A 322 -19.62 7.03 0.95
C LEU A 322 -20.37 8.04 1.83
N PRO A 323 -21.18 7.58 2.81
CA PRO A 323 -21.91 8.45 3.71
C PRO A 323 -20.94 9.12 4.69
N SER A 324 -20.42 10.30 4.32
CA SER A 324 -19.46 11.06 5.14
C SER A 324 -20.03 12.43 5.50
N THR A 325 -19.63 12.97 6.66
CA THR A 325 -20.04 14.32 7.07
C THR A 325 -19.39 15.44 6.23
N SER A 326 -18.35 15.10 5.49
CA SER A 326 -17.61 16.01 4.62
C SER A 326 -16.86 15.22 3.54
N PRO A 327 -16.63 15.77 2.34
CA PRO A 327 -15.92 15.08 1.28
C PRO A 327 -14.55 14.56 1.75
N LEU A 328 -14.26 13.30 1.46
CA LEU A 328 -13.03 12.63 1.86
C LEU A 328 -12.05 12.61 0.70
N SER A 329 -10.79 12.98 0.94
CA SER A 329 -9.72 12.75 -0.03
C SER A 329 -9.27 11.29 0.12
N LEU A 330 -9.59 10.42 -0.83
CA LEU A 330 -9.36 8.99 -0.74
C LEU A 330 -8.52 8.48 -1.92
N VAL A 331 -7.54 7.64 -1.62
CA VAL A 331 -6.79 6.83 -2.58
C VAL A 331 -7.22 5.37 -2.40
N VAL A 332 -8.08 4.88 -3.30
CA VAL A 332 -8.73 3.58 -3.21
C VAL A 332 -7.92 2.54 -3.99
N PHE A 333 -7.63 1.41 -3.35
CA PHE A 333 -6.87 0.32 -3.94
C PHE A 333 -7.33 -1.04 -3.40
N GLU A 334 -7.15 -2.07 -4.20
CA GLU A 334 -7.40 -3.44 -3.77
C GLU A 334 -6.22 -3.97 -2.96
N LEU A 335 -6.46 -4.82 -1.98
CA LEU A 335 -5.46 -5.68 -1.40
C LEU A 335 -6.08 -7.00 -0.98
N ALA A 336 -5.45 -8.11 -1.34
CA ALA A 336 -5.85 -9.38 -0.78
C ALA A 336 -7.14 -9.96 -1.38
N ASN A 337 -7.81 -9.25 -2.32
CA ASN A 337 -9.22 -9.34 -2.75
C ASN A 337 -10.20 -8.40 -2.00
N GLY A 338 -9.75 -7.70 -0.96
CA GLY A 338 -10.52 -6.63 -0.31
C GLY A 338 -10.22 -5.26 -0.90
N LEU A 339 -10.99 -4.26 -0.48
CA LEU A 339 -10.86 -2.88 -0.92
C LEU A 339 -10.50 -1.97 0.26
N TYR A 340 -9.46 -1.18 0.09
CA TYR A 340 -8.91 -0.30 1.11
C TYR A 340 -8.76 1.11 0.55
N ALA A 341 -8.72 2.08 1.45
CA ALA A 341 -8.46 3.45 1.06
C ALA A 341 -7.54 4.16 2.04
N TYR A 342 -6.54 4.87 1.51
CA TYR A 342 -5.86 5.89 2.30
C TYR A 342 -6.65 7.18 2.26
N ASN A 343 -6.87 7.77 3.43
CA ASN A 343 -7.45 9.08 3.58
C ASN A 343 -6.42 10.04 4.17
N ILE A 344 -6.32 11.22 3.57
CA ILE A 344 -5.59 12.32 4.17
C ILE A 344 -6.63 13.23 4.85
N PRO A 345 -6.65 13.29 6.20
CA PRO A 345 -7.66 14.05 6.92
C PRO A 345 -7.49 15.56 6.71
N SER A 346 -8.59 16.30 6.81
CA SER A 346 -8.55 17.77 6.85
C SER A 346 -7.71 18.29 8.02
N GLU A 347 -7.17 19.50 7.92
CA GLU A 347 -6.47 20.19 9.03
C GLU A 347 -7.22 20.10 10.36
N PHE A 348 -8.51 20.43 10.37
CA PHE A 348 -9.33 20.33 11.58
C PHE A 348 -9.32 18.93 12.20
N SER A 349 -9.46 17.89 11.35
CA SER A 349 -9.44 16.50 11.82
C SER A 349 -8.06 16.10 12.35
N ARG A 350 -6.98 16.53 11.67
CA ARG A 350 -5.59 16.31 12.10
C ARG A 350 -5.32 16.97 13.46
N THR A 351 -5.72 18.23 13.64
CA THR A 351 -5.57 18.95 14.91
C THR A 351 -6.29 18.23 16.04
N PHE A 352 -7.54 17.80 15.80
CA PHE A 352 -8.33 17.08 16.81
C PHE A 352 -7.69 15.74 17.20
N ILE A 353 -7.30 14.93 16.21
CA ILE A 353 -6.66 13.64 16.47
C ILE A 353 -5.31 13.85 17.20
N ASN A 354 -4.50 14.83 16.80
CA ASN A 354 -3.26 15.17 17.49
C ASN A 354 -3.49 15.59 18.95
N LEU A 355 -4.52 16.41 19.21
CA LEU A 355 -4.89 16.84 20.56
C LEU A 355 -5.23 15.65 21.46
N VAL A 356 -5.95 14.66 20.93
CA VAL A 356 -6.36 13.45 21.65
C VAL A 356 -5.19 12.48 21.88
N GLU A 357 -4.35 12.27 20.87
CA GLU A 357 -3.29 11.25 20.93
C GLU A 357 -2.03 11.76 21.67
N ASN A 358 -1.59 12.99 21.34
CA ASN A 358 -0.27 13.48 21.73
C ASN A 358 -0.34 14.60 22.79
N GLU A 359 -1.40 15.43 22.79
CA GLU A 359 -1.50 16.59 23.68
C GLU A 359 -2.53 16.42 24.81
N LYS A 360 -2.63 15.20 25.36
CA LYS A 360 -3.59 14.86 26.44
C LYS A 360 -3.55 15.83 27.62
N ALA A 361 -2.37 16.32 27.99
CA ALA A 361 -2.20 17.31 29.04
C ALA A 361 -2.89 18.65 28.72
N LYS A 362 -2.83 19.12 27.46
CA LYS A 362 -3.55 20.31 27.03
C LYS A 362 -5.06 20.08 27.10
N LEU A 363 -5.54 18.91 26.68
CA LEU A 363 -6.97 18.55 26.73
C LEU A 363 -7.49 18.49 28.19
N ILE A 364 -6.73 17.90 29.10
CA ILE A 364 -7.04 17.90 30.54
C ILE A 364 -7.02 19.33 31.09
N GLY A 365 -6.06 20.16 30.69
CA GLY A 365 -5.98 21.56 31.07
C GLY A 365 -7.18 22.38 30.62
N VAL A 366 -7.60 22.22 29.35
CA VAL A 366 -8.82 22.83 28.79
C VAL A 366 -10.05 22.38 29.57
N PHE A 367 -10.18 21.08 29.83
CA PHE A 367 -11.31 20.55 30.60
C PHE A 367 -11.35 21.13 32.02
N ALA A 368 -10.22 21.12 32.73
CA ALA A 368 -10.13 21.66 34.09
C ALA A 368 -10.45 23.17 34.12
N PHE A 369 -9.94 23.93 33.15
CA PHE A 369 -10.22 25.35 33.01
C PHE A 369 -11.72 25.60 32.79
N VAL A 370 -12.34 24.95 31.81
CA VAL A 370 -13.77 25.09 31.51
C VAL A 370 -14.59 24.68 32.73
N PHE A 371 -14.24 23.56 33.37
CA PHE A 371 -14.95 23.07 34.56
C PHE A 371 -14.89 24.06 35.71
N ILE A 372 -13.70 24.55 36.07
CA ILE A 372 -13.52 25.54 37.13
C ILE A 372 -14.25 26.84 36.79
N PHE A 373 -14.14 27.31 35.55
CA PHE A 373 -14.79 28.53 35.10
C PHE A 373 -16.31 28.43 35.20
N VAL A 374 -16.90 27.36 34.67
CA VAL A 374 -18.35 27.11 34.72
C VAL A 374 -18.81 26.95 36.17
N TYR A 375 -18.05 26.24 37.00
CA TYR A 375 -18.36 26.06 38.42
C TYR A 375 -18.36 27.39 39.19
N VAL A 376 -17.32 28.22 39.03
CA VAL A 376 -17.24 29.55 39.65
C VAL A 376 -18.37 30.46 39.16
N MET A 377 -18.63 30.49 37.85
CA MET A 377 -19.74 31.26 37.29
C MET A 377 -21.10 30.81 37.82
N SER A 378 -21.28 29.50 38.03
CA SER A 378 -22.49 28.96 38.64
C SER A 378 -22.65 29.37 40.11
N ILE A 379 -21.57 29.37 40.91
CA ILE A 379 -21.60 29.85 42.30
C ILE A 379 -21.97 31.34 42.36
N LEU A 380 -21.47 32.14 41.42
CA LEU A 380 -21.73 33.57 41.33
C LEU A 380 -23.13 33.92 40.76
N GLY A 381 -23.98 32.93 40.49
CA GLY A 381 -25.32 33.14 39.92
C GLY A 381 -25.32 33.47 38.42
N LEU A 382 -24.18 33.36 37.75
CA LEU A 382 -23.96 33.67 36.33
C LEU A 382 -23.75 32.41 35.48
N GLY A 383 -24.26 31.25 35.93
CA GLY A 383 -24.04 29.95 35.27
C GLY A 383 -24.44 29.92 33.79
N MET A 384 -25.41 30.75 33.38
CA MET A 384 -25.81 30.92 31.98
C MET A 384 -24.69 31.40 31.05
N PHE A 385 -23.64 32.03 31.60
CA PHE A 385 -22.46 32.49 30.84
C PHE A 385 -21.33 31.46 30.84
N GLY A 386 -21.56 30.23 31.33
CA GLY A 386 -20.57 29.16 31.33
C GLY A 386 -20.04 28.82 29.92
N PHE A 387 -20.85 29.04 28.88
CA PHE A 387 -20.42 28.85 27.48
C PHE A 387 -19.31 29.82 27.05
N VAL A 388 -19.13 30.97 27.71
CA VAL A 388 -18.03 31.91 27.44
C VAL A 388 -16.68 31.25 27.76
N GLY A 389 -16.62 30.46 28.83
CA GLY A 389 -15.43 29.67 29.18
C GLY A 389 -15.09 28.63 28.11
N VAL A 390 -16.11 28.01 27.49
CA VAL A 390 -15.94 27.09 26.36
C VAL A 390 -15.40 27.84 25.14
N ILE A 391 -15.93 29.02 24.80
CA ILE A 391 -15.45 29.83 23.68
C ILE A 391 -13.98 30.25 23.89
N LEU A 392 -13.62 30.73 25.09
CA LEU A 392 -12.24 31.11 25.41
C LEU A 392 -11.29 29.92 25.33
N ALA A 393 -11.72 28.75 25.79
CA ALA A 393 -10.95 27.52 25.69
C ALA A 393 -10.75 27.06 24.23
N LEU A 394 -11.77 27.21 23.38
CA LEU A 394 -11.66 26.94 21.94
C LEU A 394 -10.67 27.92 21.28
N ILE A 395 -10.77 29.22 21.57
CA ILE A 395 -9.82 30.21 21.04
C ILE A 395 -8.39 29.86 21.44
N TYR A 396 -8.16 29.53 22.71
CA TYR A 396 -6.83 29.12 23.18
C TYR A 396 -6.31 27.88 22.44
N ALA A 397 -7.15 26.85 22.25
CA ALA A 397 -6.78 25.62 21.56
C ALA A 397 -6.58 25.78 20.04
N PHE A 398 -7.06 26.86 19.43
CA PHE A 398 -6.89 27.17 18.00
C PHE A 398 -5.74 28.15 17.71
N VAL A 399 -5.31 28.94 18.70
CA VAL A 399 -4.29 29.99 18.54
C VAL A 399 -2.92 29.56 19.08
N VAL A 400 -2.88 28.55 19.96
CA VAL A 400 -1.68 28.00 20.63
C VAL A 400 -1.64 26.48 20.46
#